data_AF-A0AAU2V4M4-F1
#
_entry.id   AF-A0AAU2V4M4-F1
#
_cell.length_a   1.000
_cell.length_b   1.000
_cell.length_c   1.000
_cell.angle_alpha   90.00
_cell.angle_beta   90.00
_cell.angle_gamma   90.00
#
_symmetry.space_group_name_H-M   'P 1'
#
loop_
_entity.id
_entity.type
_entity.pdbx_description
1 polymer ?
#
loop_
_entity_poly.entity_id
_entity_poly.type
_entity_poly.pdbx_seq_one_letter_code
_entity_poly.pdbx_strand_id
1 'polypeptide(L)'
;MNHARWKLAREKALAEGYVEPPEVAAERAEIRLAMAFAKAVYDRRTELGLSQAEVAERSGLTQAKVSRIEGAGSVPTLPLLRRLTLALNASLNIALDADREEVTFTAHPAA
;
A
#
# COMPACT_ATOMS: atom_id res chain seq x y z
N MET A 1 -1.54 23.99 29.73
CA MET A 1 -1.81 23.93 28.27
C MET A 1 -3.25 23.48 28.07
N ASN A 2 -4.11 24.31 27.48
CA ASN A 2 -5.57 24.11 27.50
C ASN A 2 -6.04 23.37 26.23
N HIS A 3 -6.26 22.06 26.36
CA HIS A 3 -6.73 21.18 25.29
C HIS A 3 -8.16 21.49 24.80
N ALA A 4 -8.92 22.31 25.53
CA ALA A 4 -10.29 22.70 25.15
C ALA A 4 -10.33 23.51 23.84
N ARG A 5 -9.30 24.31 23.56
CA ARG A 5 -9.24 25.15 22.35
C ARG A 5 -9.08 24.34 21.06
N TRP A 6 -8.47 23.15 21.15
CA TRP A 6 -8.29 22.24 20.00
C TRP A 6 -9.56 21.44 19.69
N LYS A 7 -10.36 21.09 20.71
CA LYS A 7 -11.68 20.47 20.51
C LYS A 7 -12.64 21.41 19.76
N LEU A 8 -12.69 22.69 20.15
CA LEU A 8 -13.54 23.70 19.52
C LEU A 8 -13.29 23.88 18.02
N ALA A 9 -12.04 23.84 17.55
CA ALA A 9 -11.72 24.00 16.13
C ALA A 9 -12.19 22.79 15.29
N ARG A 10 -11.98 21.57 15.80
CA ARG A 10 -12.43 20.34 15.14
C ARG A 10 -13.95 20.19 15.16
N GLU A 11 -14.59 20.51 16.29
CA GLU A 11 -16.05 20.46 16.45
C GLU A 11 -16.74 21.51 15.56
N LYS A 12 -16.16 22.72 15.43
CA LYS A 12 -16.68 23.76 14.53
C LYS A 12 -16.50 23.40 13.06
N ALA A 13 -15.34 22.88 12.67
CA ALA A 13 -15.10 22.38 11.31
C ALA A 13 -16.07 21.25 10.94
N LEU A 14 -16.35 20.33 11.87
CA LEU A 14 -17.32 19.25 11.67
C LEU A 14 -18.77 19.77 11.54
N ALA A 15 -19.12 20.84 12.26
CA ALA A 15 -20.44 21.48 12.21
C ALA A 15 -20.66 22.35 10.95
N GLU A 16 -19.61 22.94 10.39
CA GLU A 16 -19.66 23.84 9.22
C GLU A 16 -19.43 23.11 7.87
N GLY A 17 -19.41 21.77 7.86
CA GLY A 17 -19.25 20.99 6.64
C GLY A 17 -17.83 21.02 6.09
N TYR A 18 -16.85 20.67 6.94
CA TYR A 18 -15.46 20.53 6.53
C TYR A 18 -15.31 19.66 5.29
N VAL A 19 -14.78 20.25 4.22
CA VAL A 19 -14.30 19.57 3.03
C VAL A 19 -12.78 19.48 3.14
N GLU A 20 -12.24 18.27 3.11
CA GLU A 20 -10.79 18.06 3.12
C GLU A 20 -10.18 18.70 1.86
N PRO A 21 -9.09 19.48 1.98
CA PRO A 21 -8.43 20.05 0.82
C PRO A 21 -7.99 18.95 -0.16
N PRO A 22 -8.15 19.16 -1.49
CA PRO A 22 -7.79 18.16 -2.49
C PRO A 22 -6.37 17.60 -2.37
N GLU A 23 -5.40 18.42 -1.96
CA GLU A 23 -4.02 17.99 -1.75
C GLU A 23 -3.87 16.99 -0.60
N VAL A 24 -4.61 17.20 0.50
CA VAL A 24 -4.60 16.30 1.66
C VAL A 24 -5.31 15.00 1.32
N ALA A 25 -6.42 15.08 0.59
CA ALA A 25 -7.14 13.90 0.11
C ALA A 25 -6.26 13.05 -0.83
N ALA A 26 -5.50 13.69 -1.73
CA ALA A 26 -4.57 13.02 -2.63
C ALA A 26 -3.42 12.34 -1.89
N GLU A 27 -2.80 13.02 -0.91
CA GLU A 27 -1.74 12.44 -0.07
C GLU A 27 -2.26 11.22 0.72
N ARG A 28 -3.48 11.31 1.27
CA ARG A 28 -4.12 10.18 1.93
C ARG A 28 -4.35 9.00 0.99
N ALA A 29 -4.80 9.25 -0.23
CA ALA A 29 -5.01 8.20 -1.23
C ALA A 29 -3.69 7.50 -1.58
N GLU A 30 -2.59 8.25 -1.74
CA GLU A 30 -1.28 7.68 -2.00
C GLU A 30 -0.78 6.81 -0.84
N ILE A 31 -0.98 7.26 0.40
CA ILE A 31 -0.65 6.48 1.60
C ILE A 31 -1.47 5.18 1.65
N ARG A 32 -2.79 5.25 1.43
CA ARG A 32 -3.66 4.07 1.41
C ARG A 32 -3.23 3.07 0.34
N LEU A 33 -2.90 3.56 -0.86
CA LEU A 33 -2.39 2.71 -1.94
C LEU A 33 -1.06 2.04 -1.56
N ALA A 34 -0.11 2.79 -0.99
CA ALA A 34 1.16 2.22 -0.53
C ALA A 34 0.96 1.15 0.55
N MET A 35 0.02 1.36 1.48
CA MET A 35 -0.34 0.37 2.52
C MET A 35 -1.00 -0.88 1.92
N ALA A 36 -1.91 -0.71 0.97
CA ALA A 36 -2.56 -1.82 0.27
C ALA A 36 -1.53 -2.68 -0.48
N PHE A 37 -0.59 -2.06 -1.20
CA PHE A 37 0.52 -2.75 -1.85
C PHE A 37 1.42 -3.50 -0.85
N ALA A 38 1.83 -2.83 0.22
CA ALA A 38 2.67 -3.40 1.25
C ALA A 38 2.06 -4.68 1.82
N LYS A 39 0.77 -4.62 2.18
CA LYS A 39 0.02 -5.75 2.70
C LYS A 39 -0.08 -6.88 1.67
N ALA A 40 -0.46 -6.58 0.43
CA ALA A 40 -0.63 -7.59 -0.62
C ALA A 40 0.68 -8.35 -0.94
N VAL A 41 1.82 -7.64 -0.95
CA VAL A 41 3.15 -8.25 -1.12
C VAL A 41 3.51 -9.13 0.07
N TYR A 42 3.32 -8.60 1.29
CA TYR A 42 3.61 -9.34 2.53
C TYR A 42 2.79 -10.63 2.59
N ASP A 43 1.47 -10.54 2.44
CA ASP A 43 0.55 -11.66 2.53
C ASP A 43 0.97 -12.76 1.55
N ARG A 44 1.13 -12.39 0.27
CA ARG A 44 1.50 -13.37 -0.76
C ARG A 44 2.88 -13.99 -0.53
N ARG A 45 3.85 -13.19 -0.07
CA ARG A 45 5.18 -13.70 0.29
C ARG A 45 5.07 -14.74 1.43
N THR A 46 4.27 -14.44 2.46
CA THR A 46 4.10 -15.35 3.60
C THR A 46 3.35 -16.62 3.23
N GLU A 47 2.34 -16.55 2.35
CA GLU A 47 1.66 -17.72 1.79
C GLU A 47 2.61 -18.67 1.05
N LEU A 48 3.64 -18.13 0.39
CA LEU A 48 4.68 -18.89 -0.29
C LEU A 48 5.79 -19.40 0.65
N GLY A 49 5.76 -19.03 1.94
CA GLY A 49 6.80 -19.38 2.89
C GLY A 49 8.15 -18.70 2.63
N LEU A 50 8.17 -17.58 1.90
CA LEU A 50 9.40 -16.90 1.49
C LEU A 50 9.82 -15.83 2.49
N SER A 51 11.12 -15.69 2.69
CA SER A 51 11.75 -14.53 3.31
C SER A 51 11.79 -13.34 2.35
N GLN A 52 12.00 -12.13 2.88
CA GLN A 52 12.20 -10.94 2.05
C GLN A 52 13.43 -11.05 1.15
N ALA A 53 14.47 -11.76 1.60
CA ALA A 53 15.69 -11.99 0.83
C ALA A 53 15.41 -12.89 -0.40
N GLU A 54 14.60 -13.93 -0.25
CA GLU A 54 14.22 -14.81 -1.37
C GLU A 54 13.35 -14.08 -2.40
N VAL A 55 12.41 -13.23 -1.97
CA VAL A 55 11.66 -12.37 -2.90
C VAL A 55 12.59 -11.39 -3.60
N ALA A 56 13.56 -10.81 -2.88
CA ALA A 56 14.53 -9.91 -3.46
C ALA A 56 15.35 -10.59 -4.56
N GLU A 57 15.87 -11.79 -4.30
CA GLU A 57 16.59 -12.60 -5.28
C GLU A 57 15.72 -12.89 -6.52
N ARG A 58 14.51 -13.43 -6.32
CA ARG A 58 13.58 -13.78 -7.42
C ARG A 58 13.15 -12.58 -8.26
N SER A 59 13.00 -11.41 -7.63
CA SER A 59 12.61 -10.18 -8.30
C SER A 59 13.80 -9.39 -8.85
N GLY A 60 15.04 -9.74 -8.51
CA GLY A 60 16.26 -8.98 -8.80
C GLY A 60 16.40 -7.67 -8.01
N LEU A 61 15.69 -7.53 -6.90
CA LEU A 61 15.71 -6.36 -6.02
C LEU A 61 16.72 -6.58 -4.88
N THR A 62 16.97 -5.53 -4.10
CA THR A 62 17.66 -5.67 -2.82
C THR A 62 16.64 -6.01 -1.71
N GLN A 63 17.07 -6.74 -0.68
CA GLN A 63 16.21 -7.03 0.47
C GLN A 63 15.72 -5.74 1.15
N ALA A 64 16.56 -4.70 1.22
CA ALA A 64 16.15 -3.38 1.72
C ALA A 64 15.06 -2.72 0.87
N LYS A 65 15.03 -2.96 -0.45
CA LYS A 65 13.96 -2.46 -1.32
C LYS A 65 12.66 -3.24 -1.08
N VAL A 66 12.73 -4.56 -0.91
CA VAL A 66 11.56 -5.40 -0.54
C VAL A 66 11.01 -4.97 0.82
N SER A 67 11.86 -4.80 1.83
CA SER A 67 11.49 -4.30 3.16
C SER A 67 10.80 -2.93 3.09
N ARG A 68 11.30 -1.98 2.28
CA ARG A 68 10.64 -0.69 2.07
C ARG A 68 9.26 -0.81 1.42
N ILE A 69 9.09 -1.74 0.47
CA ILE A 69 7.80 -2.00 -0.18
C ILE A 69 6.81 -2.56 0.85
N GLU A 70 7.20 -3.58 1.62
CA GLU A 70 6.37 -4.15 2.69
C GLU A 70 6.15 -3.20 3.88
N GLY A 71 6.96 -2.15 3.99
CA GLY A 71 6.80 -1.07 4.97
C GLY A 71 6.02 0.14 4.44
N ALA A 72 5.33 0.02 3.30
CA ALA A 72 4.55 1.11 2.67
C ALA A 72 5.36 2.39 2.39
N GLY A 73 6.69 2.28 2.20
CA GLY A 73 7.56 3.44 2.03
C GLY A 73 7.49 4.11 0.65
N SER A 74 6.79 3.51 -0.31
CA SER A 74 6.52 4.09 -1.65
C SER A 74 5.53 3.23 -2.44
N VAL A 75 4.72 3.85 -3.29
CA VAL A 75 3.95 3.13 -4.32
C VAL A 75 4.91 2.57 -5.39
N PRO A 76 4.84 1.26 -5.73
CA PRO A 76 5.68 0.68 -6.78
C PRO A 76 5.34 1.21 -8.18
N THR A 77 6.34 1.29 -9.05
CA THR A 77 6.12 1.59 -10.48
C THR A 77 5.64 0.36 -11.26
N LEU A 78 4.98 0.54 -12.40
CA LEU A 78 4.51 -0.57 -13.24
C LEU A 78 5.61 -1.63 -13.56
N PRO A 79 6.86 -1.25 -13.91
CA PRO A 79 7.92 -2.24 -14.10
C PRO A 79 8.25 -3.06 -12.84
N LEU A 80 8.16 -2.42 -11.66
CA LEU A 80 8.39 -3.10 -10.39
C LEU A 80 7.25 -4.09 -10.08
N LEU A 81 6.01 -3.73 -10.39
CA LEU A 81 4.86 -4.64 -10.26
C LEU A 81 5.03 -5.90 -11.11
N ARG A 82 5.52 -5.77 -12.34
CA ARG A 82 5.82 -6.93 -13.20
C ARG A 82 6.89 -7.85 -12.61
N ARG A 83 7.89 -7.30 -11.94
CA ARG A 83 8.93 -8.11 -11.28
C ARG A 83 8.38 -8.85 -10.06
N LEU A 84 7.52 -8.18 -9.29
CA LEU A 84 6.90 -8.76 -8.10
C LEU A 84 5.93 -9.88 -8.45
N THR A 85 5.08 -9.71 -9.48
CA THR A 85 4.15 -10.76 -9.96
C THR A 85 4.89 -12.05 -10.35
N LEU A 86 6.02 -11.93 -11.06
CA LEU A 86 6.88 -13.07 -11.40
C LEU A 86 7.50 -13.71 -10.15
N ALA A 87 8.08 -12.90 -9.26
CA ALA A 87 8.73 -13.40 -8.04
C ALA A 87 7.77 -14.09 -7.06
N LEU A 88 6.51 -13.64 -7.03
CA LEU A 88 5.45 -14.12 -6.14
C LEU A 88 4.52 -15.14 -6.81
N ASN A 89 4.85 -15.64 -8.01
CA ASN A 89 4.06 -16.59 -8.79
C ASN A 89 2.54 -16.29 -8.74
N ALA A 90 2.20 -15.07 -9.10
CA ALA A 90 0.84 -14.56 -8.98
C ALA A 90 0.55 -13.49 -10.04
N SER A 91 -0.73 -13.36 -10.38
CA SER A 91 -1.26 -12.21 -11.11
C SER A 91 -1.61 -11.09 -10.13
N LEU A 92 -1.52 -9.84 -10.57
CA LEU A 92 -1.83 -8.67 -9.75
C LEU A 92 -3.09 -7.99 -10.26
N ASN A 93 -4.05 -7.74 -9.37
CA ASN A 93 -5.20 -6.89 -9.63
C ASN A 93 -5.10 -5.63 -8.76
N ILE A 94 -5.38 -4.47 -9.37
CA ILE A 94 -5.43 -3.17 -8.68
C ILE A 94 -6.76 -2.53 -9.05
N ALA A 95 -7.58 -2.20 -8.05
CA ALA A 95 -8.82 -1.47 -8.22
C ALA A 95 -8.74 -0.17 -7.41
N LEU A 96 -8.88 0.96 -8.10
CA LEU A 96 -8.81 2.31 -7.52
C LEU A 96 -10.10 3.06 -7.85
N ASP A 97 -10.77 3.60 -6.84
CA ASP A 97 -11.91 4.50 -6.98
C ASP A 97 -11.81 5.65 -5.96
N ALA A 98 -12.90 6.37 -5.70
CA ALA A 98 -12.89 7.55 -4.84
C ALA A 98 -12.61 7.24 -3.36
N ASP A 99 -12.93 6.04 -2.90
CA ASP A 99 -12.87 5.64 -1.49
C ASP A 99 -12.19 4.28 -1.25
N ARG A 100 -11.70 3.62 -2.30
CA ARG A 100 -11.09 2.30 -2.25
C ARG A 100 -9.80 2.24 -3.06
N GLU A 101 -8.76 1.76 -2.38
CA GLU A 101 -7.53 1.29 -3.00
C GLU A 101 -7.35 -0.20 -2.65
N GLU A 102 -7.70 -1.07 -3.58
CA GLU A 102 -7.51 -2.51 -3.41
C GLU A 102 -6.39 -3.03 -4.29
N VAL A 103 -5.53 -3.83 -3.68
CA VAL A 103 -4.42 -4.52 -4.34
C VAL A 103 -4.47 -5.99 -3.93
N THR A 104 -4.50 -6.88 -4.91
CA THR A 104 -4.58 -8.33 -4.66
C THR A 104 -3.60 -9.08 -5.55
N PHE A 105 -2.83 -9.99 -4.96
CA PHE A 105 -2.08 -10.99 -5.70
C PHE A 105 -2.89 -12.30 -5.73
N THR A 106 -3.27 -12.74 -6.93
CA THR A 106 -3.96 -14.02 -7.13
C THR A 106 -2.93 -15.07 -7.52
N ALA A 107 -2.77 -16.09 -6.68
CA ALA A 107 -1.87 -17.21 -6.94
C ALA A 107 -2.15 -17.85 -8.30
N HIS A 108 -1.10 -18.17 -9.06
CA HIS A 108 -1.26 -19.07 -10.19
C HIS A 108 -1.55 -20.49 -9.67
N PRO A 109 -2.38 -21.28 -10.38
CA PRO A 109 -2.61 -22.67 -10.03
C PRO A 109 -1.28 -23.44 -10.00
N ALA A 110 -1.15 -24.35 -9.05
CA ALA A 110 -0.05 -25.30 -9.06
C ALA A 110 -0.17 -26.17 -10.32
N ALA A 111 0.91 -26.26 -11.08
CA ALA A 111 1.01 -27.15 -12.23
C ALA A 111 1.05 -28.63 -11.78
#